data_AF-A0A829ZQS0-F1
#
_entry.id   AF-A0A829ZQS0-F1
#
_cell.length_a   1.000
_cell.length_b   1.000
_cell.length_c   1.000
_cell.angle_alpha   90.00
_cell.angle_beta   90.00
_cell.angle_gamma   90.00
#
_symmetry.space_group_name_H-M   'P 1'
#
loop_
_entity.id
_entity.type
_entity.pdbx_description
1 polymer ?
#
loop_
_entity_poly.entity_id
_entity_poly.type
_entity_poly.pdbx_seq_one_letter_code
_entity_poly.pdbx_strand_id
1 'polypeptide(L)'
;MRVTVTFLGPAASFAGRTAAVLEVAAPATVKEILEVAANECGFRVDPAAWAVLLDGRGVPPEDWDACTVDQDCQLTVLPMLAGG
;
A
#
# COMPACT_ATOMS: atom_id res chain seq x y z
N MET A 1 -13.44 -6.74 -1.42
CA MET A 1 -12.60 -7.26 -0.33
C MET A 1 -12.18 -6.08 0.52
N ARG A 2 -12.09 -6.31 1.82
CA ARG A 2 -11.73 -5.31 2.81
C ARG A 2 -10.21 -5.30 2.97
N VAL A 3 -9.60 -4.16 2.67
CA VAL A 3 -8.15 -3.97 2.81
C VAL A 3 -7.87 -2.99 3.95
N THR A 4 -7.07 -3.43 4.92
CA THR A 4 -6.57 -2.54 5.98
C THR A 4 -5.22 -1.98 5.57
N VAL A 5 -5.14 -0.68 5.29
CA VAL A 5 -3.90 -0.01 4.94
C VAL A 5 -3.33 0.69 6.17
N THR A 6 -2.09 0.38 6.53
CA THR A 6 -1.34 1.04 7.60
C THR A 6 -0.23 1.88 6.99
N PHE A 7 -0.13 3.15 7.39
CA PHE A 7 0.91 4.07 6.95
C PHE A 7 1.92 4.29 8.08
N LEU A 8 3.21 4.12 7.77
CA LEU A 8 4.30 4.29 8.72
C LEU A 8 5.24 5.42 8.31
N GLY A 9 5.78 6.12 9.30
CA GLY A 9 6.75 7.20 9.08
C GLY A 9 6.17 8.35 8.24
N PRO A 10 6.90 8.88 7.25
CA PRO A 10 6.43 9.95 6.38
C PRO A 10 5.13 9.62 5.63
N ALA A 11 4.88 8.34 5.32
CA ALA A 11 3.65 7.92 4.64
C ALA A 11 2.40 8.31 5.44
N ALA A 12 2.45 8.24 6.79
CA ALA A 12 1.33 8.66 7.63
C ALA A 12 1.08 10.17 7.57
N SER A 13 2.14 10.97 7.48
CA SER A 13 2.05 12.42 7.33
C SER A 13 1.43 12.80 5.98
N PHE A 14 1.84 12.13 4.89
CA PHE A 14 1.26 12.36 3.56
C PHE A 14 -0.19 11.90 3.46
N ALA A 15 -0.53 10.75 4.06
CA ALA A 15 -1.89 10.23 4.09
C ALA A 15 -2.83 10.99 5.07
N GLY A 16 -2.27 11.85 5.93
CA GLY A 16 -3.00 12.53 7.00
C GLY A 16 -3.59 11.61 8.07
N ARG A 17 -3.20 10.33 8.08
CA ARG A 17 -3.71 9.27 8.96
C ARG A 17 -2.71 8.12 9.05
N THR A 18 -2.78 7.35 10.13
CA THR A 18 -1.91 6.18 10.35
C THR A 18 -2.50 4.88 9.82
N ALA A 19 -3.81 4.82 9.60
CA ALA A 19 -4.47 3.67 8.99
C ALA A 19 -5.77 4.06 8.27
N ALA A 20 -6.18 3.24 7.31
CA ALA A 20 -7.46 3.29 6.63
C ALA A 20 -7.98 1.87 6.38
N VAL A 21 -9.31 1.73 6.32
CA VAL A 21 -9.94 0.51 5.82
C VAL A 21 -10.63 0.88 4.53
N LEU A 22 -10.30 0.16 3.46
CA LEU A 22 -10.77 0.43 2.10
C LEU A 22 -11.54 -0.79 1.58
N GLU A 23 -12.58 -0.53 0.80
CA GLU A 23 -13.25 -1.57 0.01
C GLU A 23 -12.66 -1.56 -1.40
N VAL A 24 -12.03 -2.66 -1.80
CA VAL A 24 -11.40 -2.84 -3.11
C VAL A 24 -12.10 -3.98 -3.86
N ALA A 25 -12.28 -3.84 -5.18
CA ALA A 25 -12.82 -4.93 -5.99
C ALA A 25 -11.85 -6.12 -5.99
N ALA A 26 -12.36 -7.35 -5.87
CA ALA A 26 -11.55 -8.56 -5.93
C ALA A 26 -11.79 -9.30 -7.27
N PRO A 27 -10.76 -9.87 -7.90
CA PRO A 27 -9.34 -9.76 -7.54
C PRO A 27 -8.75 -8.37 -7.88
N ALA A 28 -7.74 -7.93 -7.13
CA ALA A 28 -6.96 -6.71 -7.41
C ALA A 28 -5.48 -6.94 -7.14
N THR A 29 -4.64 -6.24 -7.90
CA THR A 29 -3.19 -6.20 -7.72
C THR A 29 -2.80 -5.29 -6.56
N VAL A 30 -1.60 -5.48 -6.02
CA VAL A 30 -1.04 -4.57 -5.00
C VAL A 30 -1.02 -3.12 -5.49
N LYS A 31 -0.74 -2.90 -6.77
CA LYS A 31 -0.78 -1.56 -7.38
C LYS A 31 -2.17 -0.95 -7.39
N GLU A 32 -3.20 -1.70 -7.80
CA GLU A 32 -4.59 -1.21 -7.79
C GLU A 32 -5.04 -0.86 -6.36
N ILE A 33 -4.67 -1.68 -5.37
CA ILE A 33 -4.92 -1.38 -3.95
C ILE A 33 -4.23 -0.07 -3.53
N LEU A 34 -2.97 0.13 -3.92
CA LEU A 34 -2.22 1.36 -3.63
C LEU A 34 -2.84 2.59 -4.31
N GLU A 35 -3.34 2.45 -5.54
CA GLU A 35 -4.02 3.53 -6.27
C GLU A 35 -5.33 3.93 -5.59
N VAL A 36 -6.12 2.95 -5.12
CA VAL A 36 -7.31 3.23 -4.31
C VAL A 36 -6.92 3.95 -3.01
N ALA A 37 -5.90 3.47 -2.30
CA ALA A 37 -5.41 4.10 -1.09
C ALA A 37 -4.89 5.53 -1.33
N ALA A 38 -4.20 5.75 -2.44
CA ALA A 38 -3.68 7.05 -2.86
C ALA A 38 -4.80 8.06 -3.13
N ASN A 39 -5.84 7.63 -3.85
CA ASN A 39 -7.01 8.46 -4.12
C ASN A 39 -7.79 8.81 -2.84
N GLU A 40 -7.96 7.85 -1.94
CA GLU A 40 -8.72 8.03 -0.69
C GLU A 40 -7.96 8.81 0.40
N CYS A 41 -6.63 8.66 0.45
CA CYS A 41 -5.79 9.25 1.50
C CYS A 41 -4.94 10.44 1.03
N GLY A 42 -4.94 10.76 -0.27
CA GLY A 42 -4.26 11.94 -0.81
C GLY A 42 -2.73 11.83 -0.88
N PHE A 43 -2.18 10.61 -0.95
CA PHE A 43 -0.74 10.39 -1.18
C PHE A 43 -0.46 9.90 -2.59
N ARG A 44 0.79 10.00 -3.07
CA ARG A 44 1.19 9.55 -4.41
C ARG A 44 1.75 8.14 -4.37
N VAL A 45 1.33 7.28 -5.30
CA VAL A 45 2.00 6.00 -5.56
C VAL A 45 3.34 6.26 -6.26
N ASP A 46 4.44 5.93 -5.59
CA ASP A 46 5.80 6.06 -6.12
C ASP A 46 6.66 4.86 -5.68
N PRO A 47 7.07 3.99 -6.61
CA PRO A 47 7.88 2.80 -6.32
C PRO A 47 9.28 3.12 -5.79
N ALA A 48 9.80 4.32 -6.02
CA ALA A 48 11.08 4.76 -5.47
C ALA A 48 10.94 5.31 -4.04
N ALA A 49 9.74 5.73 -3.64
CA ALA A 49 9.50 6.37 -2.34
C ALA A 49 8.97 5.39 -1.29
N TRP A 50 8.29 4.32 -1.68
CA TRP A 50 7.55 3.45 -0.76
C TRP A 50 7.99 1.99 -0.82
N ALA A 51 8.22 1.41 0.36
CA ALA A 51 8.23 -0.03 0.57
C ALA A 51 6.83 -0.47 1.01
N VAL A 52 6.39 -1.61 0.48
CA VAL A 52 5.04 -2.15 0.70
C VAL A 52 5.13 -3.55 1.27
N LEU A 53 4.39 -3.78 2.35
CA LEU A 53 4.20 -5.11 2.93
C LEU A 53 2.76 -5.55 2.71
N LEU A 54 2.56 -6.74 2.15
CA LEU A 54 1.28 -7.44 2.09
C LEU A 54 1.28 -8.52 3.17
N ASP A 55 0.38 -8.41 4.15
CA ASP A 55 0.28 -9.31 5.31
C ASP A 55 1.63 -9.52 6.01
N GLY A 56 2.42 -8.46 6.10
CA GLY A 56 3.76 -8.46 6.71
C GLY A 56 4.88 -8.98 5.80
N ARG A 57 4.59 -9.41 4.57
CA ARG A 57 5.60 -9.83 3.57
C ARG A 57 5.91 -8.69 2.61
N GLY A 58 7.20 -8.41 2.39
CA GLY A 58 7.62 -7.41 1.42
C GLY A 58 7.20 -7.77 0.00
N VAL A 59 6.58 -6.83 -0.71
CA VAL A 59 6.27 -6.94 -2.13
C VAL A 59 7.16 -5.94 -2.87
N PRO A 60 8.13 -6.41 -3.66
CA PRO A 60 9.03 -5.53 -4.38
C PRO A 60 8.26 -4.78 -5.49
N PRO A 61 8.66 -3.54 -5.85
CA PRO A 61 7.93 -2.72 -6.81
C PRO A 61 7.67 -3.37 -8.16
N GLU A 62 8.59 -4.20 -8.65
CA GLU A 62 8.45 -4.97 -9.89
C GLU A 62 7.29 -5.97 -9.86
N ASP A 63 6.87 -6.41 -8.68
CA ASP A 63 5.79 -7.38 -8.49
C ASP A 63 4.44 -6.71 -8.19
N TRP A 64 4.36 -5.38 -8.07
CA TRP A 64 3.10 -4.70 -7.68
C TRP A 64 1.96 -4.91 -8.69
N ASP A 65 2.28 -5.00 -9.98
CA ASP A 65 1.33 -5.28 -11.07
C ASP A 65 1.03 -6.79 -11.22
N ALA A 66 1.85 -7.69 -10.66
CA ALA A 66 1.72 -9.14 -10.81
C ALA A 66 1.14 -9.84 -9.55
N CYS A 67 1.37 -9.25 -8.37
CA CYS A 67 0.90 -9.78 -7.10
C CYS A 67 -0.59 -9.47 -6.93
N THR A 68 -1.43 -10.47 -7.22
CA THR A 68 -2.89 -10.39 -7.09
C THR A 68 -3.36 -10.83 -5.71
N VAL A 69 -4.34 -10.12 -5.18
CA VAL A 69 -5.02 -10.37 -3.92
C VAL A 69 -6.52 -10.51 -4.18
N ASP A 70 -7.11 -11.58 -3.68
CA ASP A 70 -8.52 -11.94 -3.88
C ASP A 70 -9.32 -12.06 -2.59
N GLN A 71 -8.66 -11.88 -1.44
CA GLN A 71 -9.22 -11.97 -0.09
C GLN A 71 -8.86 -10.74 0.74
N ASP A 72 -9.55 -10.57 1.87
CA ASP A 72 -9.24 -9.50 2.82
C ASP A 72 -7.77 -9.57 3.27
N CYS A 73 -7.09 -8.42 3.27
CA CYS A 73 -5.66 -8.37 3.55
C CYS A 73 -5.27 -7.09 4.31
N GLN A 74 -4.04 -7.09 4.83
CA GLN A 74 -3.41 -5.91 5.40
C GLN A 74 -2.27 -5.44 4.49
N LEU A 75 -2.33 -4.17 4.07
CA LEU A 75 -1.24 -3.49 3.38
C LEU A 75 -0.52 -2.57 4.37
N THR A 76 0.81 -2.58 4.39
CA THR A 76 1.60 -1.61 5.16
C THR A 76 2.48 -0.83 4.20
N VAL A 77 2.36 0.49 4.22
CA VAL A 77 3.14 1.43 3.42
C VAL A 77 4.15 2.13 4.33
N LEU A 78 5.43 2.03 4.01
CA LEU A 78 6.52 2.67 4.74
C LEU A 78 7.47 3.36 3.76
N PRO A 79 8.23 4.38 4.19
CA PRO A 79 9.23 5.01 3.34
C PRO A 79 10.31 3.98 2.92
N MET A 80 10.77 4.08 1.67
CA MET A 80 12.04 3.47 1.29
C MET A 80 13.13 4.11 2.13
N LEU A 81 13.75 3.34 3.03
CA LEU A 81 14.95 3.78 3.70
C LEU A 81 16.07 3.75 2.65
N ALA A 82 16.63 4.91 2.32
CA ALA A 82 17.90 4.97 1.61
C ALA A 82 18.94 4.30 2.51
N GLY A 83 19.19 3.00 2.28
CA GLY A 83 20.32 2.32 2.87
C GLY A 83 21.59 3.00 2.34
N GLY A 84 22.40 3.52 3.26
CA GLY A 84 23.71 4.09 2.96
C GLY A 84 24.73 3.03 2.58
#